data_AF-A0A7X3UIJ1-F1
#
_entry.id   AF-A0A7X3UIJ1-F1
#
_cell.length_a   1.000
_cell.length_b   1.000
_cell.length_c   1.000
_cell.angle_alpha   90.00
_cell.angle_beta   90.00
_cell.angle_gamma   90.00
#
_symmetry.space_group_name_H-M   'P 1'
#
loop_
_entity.id
_entity.type
_entity.pdbx_description
1 polymer ?
#
loop_
_entity_poly.entity_id
_entity_poly.type
_entity_poly.pdbx_seq_one_letter_code
_entity_poly.pdbx_strand_id
1 'polypeptide(L)'
;MQLGHIYQETEQLTQAVEAFATITKIYPKNAKAYHELGVCYTKQGTYREAVKAFQRALHLNPEAVETQNLLQVAQARAARQ
;
A
#
# COMPACT_ATOMS: atom_id res chain seq x y z
N MET A 1 25.74 -11.62 -3.22
CA MET A 1 25.30 -10.29 -3.69
C MET A 1 23.79 -10.07 -3.57
N GLN A 2 22.91 -11.03 -3.94
CA GLN A 2 21.45 -10.80 -3.94
C GLN A 2 20.80 -10.60 -2.55
N LEU A 3 21.35 -11.21 -1.48
CA LEU A 3 20.81 -11.05 -0.11
C LEU A 3 20.85 -9.60 0.38
N GLY A 4 21.93 -8.86 0.14
CA GLY A 4 22.05 -7.46 0.58
C GLY A 4 20.98 -6.55 -0.05
N HIS A 5 20.69 -6.76 -1.34
CA HIS A 5 19.64 -6.00 -2.03
C HIS A 5 18.24 -6.29 -1.50
N ILE A 6 17.93 -7.55 -1.17
CA ILE A 6 16.62 -7.93 -0.61
C ILE A 6 16.41 -7.31 0.78
N TYR A 7 17.44 -7.32 1.63
CA TYR A 7 17.37 -6.69 2.94
C TYR A 7 17.18 -5.17 2.84
N GLN A 8 17.94 -4.51 1.95
CA GLN A 8 17.80 -3.08 1.72
C GLN A 8 16.42 -2.70 1.18
N GLU A 9 15.84 -3.49 0.27
CA GLU A 9 14.50 -3.24 -0.26
C GLU A 9 13.43 -3.43 0.83
N THR A 10 13.56 -4.46 1.65
CA THR A 10 12.62 -4.74 2.75
C THR A 10 12.66 -3.63 3.81
N GLU A 11 13.84 -3.14 4.16
CA GLU A 11 14.02 -2.03 5.09
C GLU A 11 13.40 -0.74 4.55
N GLN A 12 13.68 -0.40 3.28
CA GLN A 12 13.11 0.79 2.63
C GLN A 12 11.58 0.73 2.54
N LEU A 13 11.01 -0.45 2.25
CA LEU A 13 9.56 -0.63 2.23
C LEU A 13 8.95 -0.40 3.62
N THR A 14 9.62 -0.86 4.67
CA THR A 14 9.15 -0.68 6.05
C THR A 14 9.15 0.79 6.45
N GLN A 15 10.22 1.51 6.14
CA GLN A 15 10.30 2.96 6.35
C GLN A 15 9.24 3.73 5.54
N ALA A 16 8.98 3.32 4.30
CA ALA A 16 7.95 3.93 3.47
C ALA A 16 6.55 3.72 4.07
N VAL A 17 6.24 2.52 4.57
CA VAL A 17 4.98 2.25 5.27
C VAL A 17 4.83 3.18 6.48
N GLU A 18 5.86 3.33 7.31
CA GLU A 18 5.81 4.20 8.49
C GLU A 18 5.60 5.68 8.11
N ALA A 19 6.28 6.16 7.07
CA ALA A 19 6.13 7.51 6.57
C ALA A 19 4.69 7.78 6.09
N PHE A 20 4.15 6.91 5.24
CA PHE A 20 2.78 7.06 4.75
C PHE A 20 1.74 6.84 5.86
N ALA A 21 1.97 5.93 6.81
CA ALA A 21 1.11 5.75 7.96
C ALA A 21 1.06 7.02 8.82
N THR A 22 2.18 7.72 8.98
CA THR A 22 2.23 9.01 9.66
C THR A 22 1.47 10.09 8.89
N ILE A 23 1.64 10.15 7.56
CA ILE A 23 0.90 11.08 6.71
C ILE A 23 -0.60 10.83 6.81
N THR A 24 -1.07 9.57 6.82
CA THR A 24 -2.50 9.26 6.96
C THR A 24 -3.07 9.61 8.33
N LYS A 25 -2.25 9.66 9.39
CA LYS A 25 -2.64 10.15 10.72
C LYS A 25 -2.79 11.67 10.74
N ILE A 26 -1.86 12.40 10.12
CA ILE A 26 -1.88 13.87 10.07
C ILE A 26 -2.94 14.37 9.08
N TYR A 27 -3.07 13.69 7.93
CA TYR A 27 -3.97 14.01 6.84
C TYR A 27 -4.90 12.84 6.53
N PRO A 28 -5.93 12.59 7.37
CA PRO A 28 -6.84 11.44 7.23
C PRO A 28 -7.74 11.48 5.99
N LYS A 29 -7.72 12.59 5.24
CA LYS A 29 -8.44 12.75 3.96
C LYS A 29 -7.52 12.72 2.74
N ASN A 30 -6.23 12.39 2.92
CA ASN A 30 -5.29 12.30 1.82
C ASN A 30 -5.40 10.95 1.10
N ALA A 31 -6.19 10.91 0.02
CA ALA A 31 -6.37 9.72 -0.80
C ALA A 31 -5.05 9.16 -1.34
N LYS A 32 -4.13 10.04 -1.75
CA LYS A 32 -2.81 9.65 -2.28
C LYS A 32 -1.97 8.94 -1.23
N ALA A 33 -1.97 9.41 0.01
CA ALA A 33 -1.22 8.76 1.09
C ALA A 33 -1.71 7.32 1.34
N TYR A 34 -3.03 7.10 1.32
CA TYR A 34 -3.59 5.75 1.42
C TYR A 34 -3.28 4.88 0.19
N HIS A 35 -3.24 5.46 -1.01
CA HIS A 35 -2.81 4.76 -2.22
C HIS A 35 -1.37 4.27 -2.10
N GLU A 36 -0.43 5.16 -1.77
CA GLU A 36 0.99 4.82 -1.62
C GLU A 36 1.21 3.78 -0.50
N LEU A 37 0.47 3.91 0.61
CA LEU A 37 0.48 2.92 1.69
C LEU A 37 0.06 1.53 1.18
N GLY A 38 -0.98 1.46 0.35
CA GLY A 38 -1.43 0.21 -0.28
C GLY A 38 -0.40 -0.38 -1.24
N VAL A 39 0.32 0.46 -2.01
CA VAL A 39 1.42 0.03 -2.87
C VAL A 39 2.55 -0.57 -2.05
N CYS A 40 2.95 0.10 -0.96
CA CYS A 40 4.00 -0.40 -0.06
C CYS A 40 3.61 -1.76 0.55
N TYR A 41 2.39 -1.90 1.07
CA TYR A 41 1.91 -3.18 1.59
C TYR A 41 1.85 -4.28 0.51
N THR A 42 1.48 -3.93 -0.73
CA THR A 42 1.49 -4.89 -1.85
C THR A 42 2.90 -5.38 -2.14
N LYS A 43 3.91 -4.51 -2.07
CA LYS A 43 5.32 -4.88 -2.25
C LYS A 43 5.86 -5.72 -1.09
N GLN A 44 5.39 -5.48 0.14
CA GLN A 44 5.73 -6.30 1.32
C GLN A 44 5.02 -7.65 1.35
N GLY A 45 4.04 -7.89 0.48
CA GLY A 45 3.25 -9.12 0.46
C GLY A 45 2.13 -9.16 1.50
N THR A 46 1.88 -8.05 2.22
CA THR A 46 0.81 -7.89 3.21
C THR A 46 -0.48 -7.43 2.52
N TYR A 47 -1.05 -8.33 1.70
CA TYR A 47 -2.13 -7.95 0.78
C TYR A 47 -3.44 -7.57 1.49
N ARG A 48 -3.70 -8.09 2.69
CA ARG A 48 -4.90 -7.71 3.49
C ARG A 48 -4.85 -6.24 3.91
N GLU A 49 -3.69 -5.76 4.32
CA GLU A 49 -3.42 -4.36 4.67
C GLU A 49 -3.48 -3.48 3.42
N ALA A 50 -2.93 -3.95 2.30
CA ALA A 50 -3.01 -3.26 1.02
C ALA A 50 -4.47 -3.02 0.59
N VAL A 51 -5.33 -4.04 0.70
CA VAL A 51 -6.76 -3.93 0.39
C VAL A 51 -7.43 -2.83 1.21
N LYS A 52 -7.19 -2.79 2.53
CA LYS A 52 -7.78 -1.77 3.42
C LYS A 52 -7.31 -0.36 3.04
N ALA A 53 -6.02 -0.21 2.74
CA ALA A 53 -5.44 1.07 2.34
C ALA A 53 -6.03 1.57 1.01
N PHE A 54 -6.10 0.70 -0.01
CA PHE A 54 -6.70 1.05 -1.29
C PHE A 54 -8.20 1.35 -1.21
N GLN A 55 -8.96 0.59 -0.40
CA GLN A 55 -10.37 0.89 -0.15
C GLN A 55 -10.55 2.28 0.47
N ARG A 56 -9.67 2.66 1.41
CA ARG A 56 -9.72 4.00 2.02
C ARG A 56 -9.35 5.09 1.02
N ALA A 57 -8.36 4.85 0.17
CA ALA A 57 -8.00 5.76 -0.91
C ALA A 57 -9.16 5.97 -1.89
N LEU A 58 -9.84 4.90 -2.30
CA LEU A 58 -11.00 4.96 -3.21
C LEU A 58 -12.24 5.57 -2.56
N HIS A 59 -12.42 5.41 -1.24
CA HIS A 59 -13.49 6.10 -0.53
C HIS A 59 -13.31 7.62 -0.57
N LEU A 60 -12.06 8.09 -0.56
CA LEU A 60 -11.71 9.51 -0.61
C LEU A 60 -11.62 10.05 -2.05
N ASN A 61 -11.21 9.21 -3.00
CA ASN A 61 -11.18 9.52 -4.43
C ASN A 61 -11.67 8.30 -5.25
N PRO A 62 -12.99 8.19 -5.48
CA PRO A 62 -13.58 7.05 -6.18
C PRO A 62 -13.14 6.89 -7.64
N GLU A 63 -12.73 7.99 -8.28
CA GLU A 63 -12.36 8.05 -9.71
C GLU A 63 -10.91 7.61 -9.97
N ALA A 64 -10.16 7.24 -8.93
CA ALA A 64 -8.78 6.80 -9.07
C ALA A 64 -8.71 5.37 -9.66
N VAL A 65 -8.85 5.26 -10.98
CA VAL A 65 -8.82 4.01 -11.76
C VAL A 65 -7.56 3.18 -11.46
N GLU A 66 -6.41 3.82 -11.32
CA GLU A 66 -5.16 3.15 -10.96
C GLU A 66 -5.27 2.43 -9.61
N THR A 67 -5.83 3.10 -8.60
CA THR A 67 -6.07 2.52 -7.28
C THR A 67 -7.08 1.37 -7.34
N GLN A 68 -8.10 1.46 -8.20
CA GLN A 68 -9.06 0.37 -8.42
C GLN A 68 -8.37 -0.88 -8.99
N ASN A 69 -7.50 -0.70 -9.99
CA ASN A 69 -6.74 -1.79 -10.59
C ASN A 69 -5.82 -2.46 -9.55
N LEU A 70 -5.11 -1.66 -8.75
CA LEU A 70 -4.24 -2.17 -7.69
C LEU A 70 -5.02 -2.88 -6.59
N LEU A 71 -6.22 -2.40 -6.24
CA LEU A 71 -7.11 -3.09 -5.31
C LEU A 71 -7.51 -4.48 -5.82
N GLN A 72 -7.86 -4.61 -7.10
CA GLN A 72 -8.19 -5.91 -7.70
C GLN A 72 -7.00 -6.88 -7.63
N VAL A 73 -5.79 -6.40 -7.93
CA VAL A 73 -4.57 -7.20 -7.81
C VAL A 73 -4.33 -7.63 -6.36
N ALA A 74 -4.46 -6.70 -5.41
CA ALA A 74 -4.27 -6.99 -4.00
C ALA A 74 -5.31 -8.00 -3.48
N GLN A 75 -6.58 -7.87 -3.88
CA GLN A 75 -7.63 -8.84 -3.54
C GLN A 75 -7.35 -10.23 -4.11
N ALA A 76 -6.95 -10.32 -5.38
CA ALA A 76 -6.62 -11.59 -6.02
C ALA A 76 -5.46 -12.30 -5.33
N ARG A 77 -4.47 -11.54 -4.84
CA ARG A 77 -3.34 -12.10 -4.08
C ARG A 77 -3.71 -12.42 -2.63
N ALA A 78 -4.53 -11.60 -1.99
CA ALA A 78 -5.03 -11.84 -0.63
C ALA A 78 -5.89 -13.10 -0.54
N ALA A 79 -6.63 -13.45 -1.59
CA ALA A 79 -7.43 -14.67 -1.66
C ALA A 79 -6.59 -15.95 -1.84
N ARG A 80 -5.30 -15.82 -2.21
CA ARG A 80 -4.36 -16.92 -2.41
C ARG A 80 -3.45 -17.17 -1.20
N GLN A 81 -3.56 -16.34 -0.16
CA GLN A 81 -2.84 -16.43 1.11
C GLN A 81 -3.77 -16.91 2.22
#